data_AF-A0A5C4U2Y6-F1
#
_entry.id   AF-A0A5C4U2Y6-F1
#
_cell.length_a   1.000
_cell.length_b   1.000
_cell.length_c   1.000
_cell.angle_alpha   90.00
_cell.angle_beta   90.00
_cell.angle_gamma   90.00
#
_symmetry.space_group_name_H-M   'P 1'
#
loop_
_entity.id
_entity.type
_entity.pdbx_description
1 polymer ?
#
loop_
_entity_poly.entity_id
_entity_poly.type
_entity_poly.pdbx_seq_one_letter_code
_entity_poly.pdbx_strand_id
1 'polypeptide(L)'
;MTPMYCPFCAGQALFPEEIDDHAWACTECHRAFSVKDHGAQPADHAFEPAPSTAQAYLNHLSKGARDAESLASGHTEKVGSEALQKGGARNGF
;
A
#
# COMPACT_ATOMS: atom_id res chain seq x y z
N MET A 1 -3.32 -10.58 -25.79
CA MET A 1 -4.25 -11.43 -25.01
C MET A 1 -5.67 -11.08 -25.40
N THR A 2 -6.54 -12.07 -25.66
CA THR A 2 -7.96 -11.82 -25.99
C THR A 2 -8.78 -11.66 -24.72
N PRO A 3 -9.59 -10.59 -24.55
CA PRO A 3 -10.50 -10.45 -23.41
C PRO A 3 -11.59 -11.52 -23.46
N MET A 4 -11.85 -12.16 -22.32
CA MET A 4 -12.88 -13.19 -22.20
C MET A 4 -14.25 -12.62 -21.77
N TYR A 5 -14.27 -11.43 -21.17
CA TYR A 5 -15.49 -10.82 -20.61
C TYR A 5 -15.54 -9.32 -20.90
N CYS A 6 -16.73 -8.82 -21.22
CA CYS A 6 -16.98 -7.39 -21.38
C CYS A 6 -16.85 -6.68 -20.02
N PRO A 7 -16.05 -5.61 -19.90
CA PRO A 7 -15.88 -4.89 -18.63
C PRO A 7 -17.13 -4.13 -18.19
N PHE A 8 -18.14 -3.99 -19.07
CA PHE A 8 -19.36 -3.25 -18.78
C PHE A 8 -20.56 -4.14 -18.39
N CYS A 9 -20.68 -5.34 -18.95
CA CYS A 9 -21.83 -6.22 -18.69
C CYS A 9 -21.46 -7.65 -18.27
N ALA A 10 -20.17 -7.99 -18.20
CA ALA A 10 -19.67 -9.34 -17.96
C ALA A 10 -20.11 -10.41 -18.98
N GLY A 11 -20.70 -9.98 -20.11
CA GLY A 11 -21.01 -10.83 -21.25
C GLY A 11 -19.76 -11.34 -21.98
N GLN A 12 -19.92 -12.41 -22.75
CA GLN A 12 -18.80 -13.09 -23.45
C GLN A 12 -18.86 -12.92 -24.97
N ALA A 13 -19.95 -12.35 -25.51
CA ALA A 13 -20.13 -12.17 -26.95
C ALA A 13 -19.33 -10.94 -27.46
N LEU A 14 -18.01 -11.09 -27.47
CA LEU A 14 -17.00 -10.11 -27.85
C LEU A 14 -16.44 -10.41 -29.25
N PHE A 15 -16.31 -9.38 -30.07
CA PHE A 15 -15.76 -9.46 -31.42
C PHE A 15 -14.70 -8.38 -31.64
N PRO A 16 -13.61 -8.66 -32.38
CA PRO A 16 -12.64 -7.63 -32.76
C PRO A 16 -13.29 -6.53 -33.60
N GLU A 17 -12.87 -5.29 -33.40
CA GLU A 17 -13.29 -4.10 -34.17
C GLU A 17 -12.14 -3.59 -35.05
N GLU A 18 -12.45 -3.10 -36.25
CA GLU A 18 -11.43 -2.61 -37.21
C GLU A 18 -10.85 -1.24 -36.85
N ILE A 19 -11.35 -0.60 -35.79
CA ILE A 19 -10.89 0.72 -35.35
C ILE A 19 -9.41 0.69 -34.93
N ASP A 20 -8.98 -0.39 -34.26
CA ASP A 20 -7.60 -0.61 -33.79
C ASP A 20 -7.35 -2.10 -33.54
N ASP A 21 -6.08 -2.54 -33.57
CA ASP A 21 -5.66 -3.94 -33.33
C ASP A 21 -6.06 -4.52 -31.97
N HIS A 22 -6.46 -3.65 -31.03
CA HIS A 22 -6.83 -4.00 -29.67
C HIS A 22 -8.28 -3.63 -29.34
N ALA A 23 -9.07 -3.23 -30.35
CA ALA A 23 -10.46 -2.84 -30.20
C ALA A 23 -11.38 -4.06 -30.21
N TRP A 24 -12.38 -4.03 -29.34
CA TRP A 24 -13.38 -5.08 -29.16
C TRP A 24 -14.77 -4.47 -29.01
N ALA A 25 -15.75 -5.05 -29.68
CA ALA A 25 -17.17 -4.74 -29.51
C ALA A 25 -17.89 -5.87 -28.78
N CYS A 26 -18.75 -5.48 -27.84
CA CYS A 26 -19.68 -6.40 -27.17
C CYS A 26 -21.06 -6.33 -27.84
N THR A 27 -21.57 -7.47 -28.29
CA THR A 27 -22.90 -7.57 -28.94
C THR A 27 -24.06 -7.58 -27.94
N GLU A 28 -23.81 -7.80 -26.65
CA GLU A 28 -24.86 -7.77 -25.62
C GLU A 28 -25.16 -6.35 -25.15
N CYS A 29 -24.13 -5.53 -24.96
CA CYS A 29 -24.28 -4.15 -24.46
C CYS A 29 -23.94 -3.06 -25.49
N HIS A 30 -23.59 -3.44 -26.73
CA HIS A 30 -23.29 -2.58 -27.88
C HIS A 30 -22.18 -1.54 -27.61
N ARG A 31 -21.19 -1.89 -26.78
CA ARG A 31 -20.05 -1.01 -26.47
C ARG A 31 -18.80 -1.51 -27.16
N ALA A 32 -18.04 -0.58 -27.73
CA ALA A 32 -16.67 -0.80 -28.18
C ALA A 32 -15.67 -0.30 -27.13
N PHE A 33 -14.55 -1.01 -26.95
CA PHE A 33 -13.47 -0.66 -26.03
C PHE A 33 -12.14 -1.22 -26.51
N SER A 34 -11.03 -0.61 -26.08
CA SER A 34 -9.68 -1.09 -26.41
C SER A 34 -8.97 -1.63 -25.17
N VAL A 35 -8.27 -2.76 -25.32
CA VAL A 35 -7.51 -3.39 -24.23
C VAL A 35 -6.02 -3.07 -24.38
N LYS A 36 -5.39 -2.56 -23.32
CA LYS A 36 -3.93 -2.41 -23.26
C LYS A 36 -3.35 -3.47 -22.33
N ASP A 37 -2.41 -4.26 -22.85
CA ASP A 37 -1.63 -5.20 -22.07
C ASP A 37 -0.31 -4.53 -21.66
N HIS A 38 -0.01 -4.51 -20.36
CA HIS A 38 1.21 -3.95 -19.80
C HIS A 38 2.29 -5.01 -19.55
N GLY A 39 2.04 -6.27 -19.92
CA GLY A 39 2.92 -7.39 -19.66
C GLY A 39 2.87 -7.86 -18.20
N ALA A 40 3.55 -8.97 -17.95
CA ALA A 40 3.76 -9.47 -16.58
C ALA A 40 4.76 -8.58 -15.85
N GLN A 41 4.53 -8.36 -14.55
CA GLN A 41 5.53 -7.73 -13.68
C GLN A 41 6.81 -8.58 -13.71
N PRO A 42 8.00 -7.95 -13.80
CA PRO A 42 9.26 -8.67 -13.86
C PRO A 42 9.47 -9.46 -12.56
N ALA A 43 10.02 -10.67 -12.69
CA ALA A 43 10.23 -11.58 -11.56
C ALA A 43 11.36 -11.13 -10.60
N ASP A 44 12.10 -10.08 -10.95
CA ASP A 44 13.16 -9.50 -10.12
C ASP A 44 12.60 -8.82 -8.87
N HIS A 45 11.39 -8.27 -8.97
CA HIS A 45 10.62 -7.79 -7.83
C HIS A 45 9.81 -8.93 -7.23
N ALA A 46 10.49 -9.77 -6.44
CA ALA A 46 9.80 -10.69 -5.54
C ALA A 46 8.87 -9.87 -4.62
N PHE A 47 7.57 -10.09 -4.74
CA PHE A 47 6.64 -9.60 -3.73
C PHE A 47 7.01 -10.26 -2.41
N GLU A 48 7.23 -9.47 -1.37
CA GLU A 48 7.34 -10.04 -0.03
C GLU A 48 6.06 -10.83 0.27
N PRO A 49 6.18 -12.05 0.83
CA PRO A 49 5.01 -12.86 1.12
C PRO A 49 4.09 -12.08 2.06
N ALA A 50 2.83 -11.93 1.65
CA ALA A 50 1.85 -11.26 2.48
C ALA A 50 1.74 -11.98 3.83
N PRO A 51 1.64 -11.25 4.96
CA PRO A 51 1.42 -11.89 6.26
C PRO A 51 0.10 -12.67 6.23
N SER A 52 0.07 -13.79 6.94
CA SER A 52 -1.19 -14.52 7.14
C SER A 52 -2.23 -13.63 7.84
N THR A 53 -3.51 -13.96 7.70
CA THR A 53 -4.59 -13.23 8.36
C THR A 53 -4.37 -13.12 9.87
N ALA A 54 -3.88 -14.18 10.50
CA ALA A 54 -3.56 -14.19 11.93
C ALA A 54 -2.42 -13.20 12.26
N GLN A 55 -1.34 -13.20 11.48
CA GLN A 55 -0.21 -12.31 11.72
C GLN A 55 -0.56 -10.84 11.44
N ALA A 56 -1.31 -10.57 10.38
CA ALA A 56 -1.83 -9.23 10.08
C ALA A 56 -2.73 -8.71 11.21
N TYR A 57 -3.58 -9.56 11.78
CA TYR A 57 -4.45 -9.22 12.91
C TYR A 57 -3.63 -8.87 14.17
N LEU A 58 -2.63 -9.67 14.53
CA LEU A 58 -1.75 -9.39 15.68
C LEU A 58 -0.94 -8.09 15.48
N ASN A 59 -0.46 -7.84 14.26
CA ASN A 59 0.22 -6.60 13.91
C ASN A 59 -0.71 -5.38 14.05
N HIS A 60 -1.98 -5.54 13.68
CA HIS A 60 -2.98 -4.48 13.83
C HIS A 60 -3.27 -4.17 15.31
N LEU A 61 -3.50 -5.20 16.13
CA LEU A 61 -3.73 -5.03 17.57
C LEU A 61 -2.54 -4.38 18.27
N SER A 62 -1.32 -4.84 17.98
CA SER A 62 -0.10 -4.29 18.58
C SER A 62 0.16 -2.84 18.17
N LYS A 63 -0.17 -2.46 16.93
CA LYS A 63 -0.13 -1.05 16.50
C LYS A 63 -1.10 -0.20 17.34
N GLY A 64 -2.35 -0.63 17.50
CA GLY A 64 -3.34 0.11 18.30
C GLY A 64 -2.90 0.30 19.77
N ALA A 65 -2.22 -0.69 20.35
CA ALA A 65 -1.65 -0.56 21.70
C ALA A 65 -0.54 0.50 21.79
N ARG A 66 0.32 0.60 20.78
CA ARG A 66 1.40 1.62 20.72
C ARG A 66 0.86 3.03 20.56
N ASP A 67 -0.21 3.19 19.77
CA ASP A 67 -0.88 4.48 19.59
C ASP A 67 -1.51 4.96 20.90
N ALA A 68 -2.09 4.05 21.70
CA ALA A 68 -2.63 4.36 23.02
C ALA A 68 -1.52 4.76 24.03
N GLU A 69 -0.40 4.04 24.06
CA GLU A 69 0.77 4.36 24.90
C GLU A 69 1.38 5.72 24.55
N SER A 70 1.52 6.03 23.25
CA SER A 70 2.07 7.31 22.80
C SER A 70 1.20 8.51 23.21
N LEU A 71 -0.12 8.33 23.26
CA LEU A 71 -1.05 9.36 23.75
C LEU A 71 -0.96 9.51 25.27
N ALA A 72 -0.77 8.41 26.01
CA ALA A 72 -0.57 8.44 27.46
C ALA A 72 0.75 9.10 27.87
N SER A 73 1.81 8.94 27.07
CA SER A 73 3.15 9.44 27.38
C SER A 73 3.40 10.91 26.97
N GLY A 74 2.46 11.56 26.30
CA GLY A 74 2.58 12.93 25.76
C GLY A 74 2.30 14.08 26.74
N HIS A 75 2.09 13.83 28.04
CA HIS A 75 1.69 14.86 29.01
C HIS A 75 2.57 14.89 30.27
N THR A 76 3.87 15.15 30.12
CA THR A 76 4.72 15.59 31.25
C THR A 76 5.69 16.69 30.80
N GLU A 77 5.20 17.92 30.67
CA GLU A 77 6.05 19.12 30.64
C GLU A 77 6.74 19.29 32.00
N LYS A 78 8.08 19.22 32.00
CA LYS A 78 8.90 19.31 33.22
C LYS A 78 8.95 20.77 33.70
N VAL A 79 8.20 21.09 34.76
CA VAL A 79 8.49 22.26 35.60
C VAL A 79 9.80 21.99 36.34
N GLY A 80 10.79 22.86 36.11
CA GLY A 80 12.16 22.66 36.54
C GLY A 80 12.39 22.72 38.05
N SER A 81 13.59 22.34 38.48
CA SER A 81 14.29 22.92 39.64
C SER A 81 15.78 22.54 39.58
N GLU A 82 16.62 23.56 39.72
CA GLU A 82 18.07 23.52 39.91
C GLU A 82 18.53 22.65 41.10
N ALA A 83 19.75 22.09 41.01
CA ALA A 83 20.78 22.22 42.06
C ALA A 83 22.12 21.56 41.66
N LEU A 84 23.08 22.40 41.25
CA LEU A 84 24.41 22.54 41.87
C LEU A 84 25.16 21.28 42.36
N GLN A 85 26.26 20.89 41.69
CA GLN A 85 27.49 20.50 42.38
C GLN A 85 28.74 20.75 41.51
N LYS A 86 29.72 21.38 42.17
CA LYS A 86 30.95 22.00 41.67
C LYS A 86 32.10 21.03 41.33
N GLY A 87 33.04 21.55 40.54
CA GLY A 87 34.46 21.16 40.52
C GLY A 87 34.86 20.51 39.19
N GLY A 88 35.87 20.93 38.43
CA GLY A 88 37.00 21.80 38.72
C GLY A 88 38.23 21.20 38.01
N ALA A 89 38.96 22.05 37.29
CA ALA A 89 40.36 21.94 36.87
C ALA A 89 40.76 21.28 35.51
N ARG A 90 40.94 22.18 34.53
CA ARG A 90 42.11 22.49 33.65
C ARG A 90 43.04 21.40 33.07
N ASN A 91 43.42 21.71 31.81
CA ASN A 91 44.62 21.38 31.02
C ASN A 91 44.53 20.08 30.20
N GLY A 92 44.84 20.04 28.90
CA GLY A 92 45.71 20.89 28.10
C GLY A 92 46.96 20.10 27.74
N PHE A 93 47.02 19.58 26.51
CA PHE A 93 48.21 19.26 25.73
C PHE A 93 47.81 19.23 24.25
#